data_AF-A0A7S3JA31-F1
#
_entry.id   AF-A0A7S3JA31-F1
#
_cell.length_a   1.000
_cell.length_b   1.000
_cell.length_c   1.000
_cell.angle_alpha   90.00
_cell.angle_beta   90.00
_cell.angle_gamma   90.00
#
_symmetry.space_group_name_H-M   'P 1'
#
loop_
_entity.id
_entity.type
_entity.pdbx_description
1 polymer ?
#
loop_
_entity_poly.entity_id
_entity_poly.type
_entity_poly.pdbx_seq_one_letter_code
_entity_poly.pdbx_strand_id
1 'polypeptide(L)'
;MHSDYNSPGYSHWFYFKVSNTRSDIRYTFNLSNFYKPDSLYNQGMKPLMYSTKKAKMDGVGWARIGEDVCYYQNSVKRKAMTGFLYTLSFSFELPYDNDDVYFCYFYPYTYRDSKEHLERICVDSKKIRKTELCKSLAENSLDLIIITNFESSELDIAQREAVIITGRVHPGETCASFAVEGMLDFLVSDHEEAKQLRNKYVFKIIPILNPDGVVIGNYRCSLSGQDLNRQWIGATSRLFPEIYYTKQMFKKTLESRKIFMYIDVHGHSRKRNAFMYGC
;
A
#
# COMPACT_ATOMS: atom_id res chain seq x y z
N MET A 1 -8.53 14.28 10.98
CA MET A 1 -8.40 12.90 10.43
C MET A 1 -8.27 11.93 11.59
N HIS A 2 -8.64 10.67 11.46
CA HIS A 2 -8.34 9.69 12.51
C HIS A 2 -6.83 9.41 12.55
N SER A 3 -6.31 9.16 13.75
CA SER A 3 -4.97 8.59 13.91
C SER A 3 -5.06 7.08 13.73
N ASP A 4 -3.94 6.44 13.39
CA ASP A 4 -3.84 5.00 13.28
C ASP A 4 -4.34 4.33 14.56
N TYR A 5 -5.18 3.32 14.38
CA TYR A 5 -5.80 2.56 15.47
C TYR A 5 -4.77 2.03 16.46
N ASN A 6 -5.04 2.19 17.76
CA ASN A 6 -4.17 1.79 18.88
C ASN A 6 -2.71 2.28 18.82
N SER A 7 -2.41 3.30 18.00
CA SER A 7 -1.04 3.80 17.85
C SER A 7 -0.73 4.99 18.76
N PRO A 8 0.56 5.38 18.93
CA PRO A 8 0.96 6.61 19.60
C PRO A 8 0.53 7.93 18.92
N GLY A 9 -0.29 7.86 17.87
CA GLY A 9 -0.81 9.03 17.16
C GLY A 9 -0.25 9.23 15.76
N TYR A 10 0.18 8.17 15.07
CA TYR A 10 0.50 8.27 13.65
C TYR A 10 -0.74 8.75 12.89
N SER A 11 -0.61 9.79 12.07
CA SER A 11 -1.70 10.28 11.22
C SER A 11 -1.09 10.98 10.00
N HIS A 12 -1.46 10.51 8.82
CA HIS A 12 -0.96 11.04 7.54
C HIS A 12 -1.86 10.65 6.37
N TRP A 13 -2.42 9.44 6.40
CA TRP A 13 -3.43 9.01 5.43
C TRP A 13 -4.76 9.74 5.69
N PHE A 14 -5.43 10.13 4.61
CA PHE A 14 -6.83 10.57 4.64
C PHE A 14 -7.57 10.08 3.43
N TYR A 15 -8.83 9.76 3.65
CA TYR A 15 -9.83 9.47 2.64
C TYR A 15 -11.19 9.81 3.24
N PHE A 16 -11.90 10.81 2.70
CA PHE A 16 -13.22 11.20 3.17
C PHE A 16 -14.11 11.68 2.02
N LYS A 17 -15.43 11.71 2.26
CA LYS A 17 -16.45 12.18 1.33
C LYS A 17 -17.05 13.51 1.79
N VAL A 18 -17.36 14.37 0.84
CA VAL A 18 -18.14 15.59 0.98
C VAL A 18 -19.35 15.45 0.07
N SER A 19 -20.53 15.67 0.62
CA SER A 19 -21.82 15.63 -0.11
C SER A 19 -22.46 17.01 -0.10
N ASN A 20 -23.53 17.19 -0.88
CA ASN A 20 -24.27 18.45 -0.97
C ASN A 20 -23.36 19.62 -1.37
N THR A 21 -22.47 19.34 -2.33
CA THR A 21 -21.51 20.31 -2.86
C THR A 21 -22.21 21.48 -3.52
N ARG A 22 -21.52 22.62 -3.59
CA ARG A 22 -21.95 23.76 -4.40
C ARG A 22 -20.81 24.14 -5.36
N SER A 23 -21.12 24.32 -6.64
CA SER A 23 -20.16 24.82 -7.62
C SER A 23 -19.94 26.32 -7.47
N ASP A 24 -18.91 26.84 -8.13
CA ASP A 24 -18.56 28.27 -8.16
C ASP A 24 -18.26 28.88 -6.78
N ILE A 25 -17.93 28.03 -5.81
CA ILE A 25 -17.49 28.42 -4.47
C ILE A 25 -16.06 27.92 -4.25
N ARG A 26 -15.20 28.80 -3.77
CA ARG A 26 -13.86 28.45 -3.28
C ARG A 26 -13.97 27.90 -1.86
N TYR A 27 -13.53 26.66 -1.69
CA TYR A 27 -13.42 25.98 -0.40
C TYR A 27 -11.96 25.95 0.05
N THR A 28 -11.73 25.91 1.36
CA THR A 28 -10.41 25.66 1.95
C THR A 28 -10.52 24.59 3.03
N PHE A 29 -9.73 23.53 2.91
CA PHE A 29 -9.59 22.53 3.96
C PHE A 29 -8.31 22.72 4.76
N ASN A 30 -8.44 22.62 6.09
CA ASN A 30 -7.33 22.65 7.04
C ASN A 30 -7.30 21.33 7.81
N LEU A 31 -6.46 20.41 7.36
CA LEU A 31 -6.27 19.11 8.00
C LEU A 31 -5.12 19.22 9.02
N SER A 32 -5.45 19.38 10.30
CA SER A 32 -4.55 19.91 11.33
C SER A 32 -3.82 18.89 12.21
N ASN A 33 -3.94 17.59 11.94
CA ASN A 33 -3.43 16.56 12.84
C ASN A 33 -2.36 15.65 12.25
N PHE A 34 -1.58 16.13 11.28
CA PHE A 34 -0.50 15.33 10.70
C PHE A 34 0.67 15.15 11.67
N TYR A 35 1.24 13.94 11.65
CA TYR A 35 2.32 13.55 12.55
C TYR A 35 3.73 13.87 12.00
N LYS A 36 3.93 13.86 10.68
CA LYS A 36 5.28 14.02 10.09
C LYS A 36 5.69 15.49 10.04
N PRO A 37 6.97 15.82 10.29
CA PRO A 37 7.41 17.22 10.28
C PRO A 37 7.50 17.84 8.88
N ASP A 38 7.42 17.02 7.85
CA ASP A 38 7.64 17.43 6.47
C ASP A 38 6.88 16.48 5.53
N SER A 39 6.58 16.98 4.33
CA SER A 39 5.75 16.31 3.33
C SER A 39 6.07 16.78 1.93
N LEU A 40 5.87 15.91 0.94
CA LEU A 40 5.92 16.25 -0.48
C LEU A 40 4.91 17.36 -0.88
N TYR A 41 3.93 17.69 -0.04
CA TYR A 41 3.08 18.88 -0.23
C TYR A 41 3.91 20.18 -0.29
N ASN A 42 4.97 20.30 0.53
CA ASN A 42 5.93 21.42 0.45
C ASN A 42 6.81 21.37 -0.81
N GLN A 43 6.65 20.32 -1.62
CA GLN A 43 7.36 20.09 -2.86
C GLN A 43 6.36 19.98 -4.03
N GLY A 44 5.18 20.59 -3.93
CA GLY A 44 4.23 20.68 -5.05
C GLY A 44 3.35 19.44 -5.26
N MET A 45 3.41 18.43 -4.38
CA MET A 45 2.37 17.41 -4.34
C MET A 45 1.02 18.08 -4.06
N LYS A 46 -0.03 17.56 -4.67
CA LYS A 46 -1.40 18.03 -4.53
C LYS A 46 -2.29 16.91 -3.99
N PRO A 47 -3.31 17.19 -3.16
CA PRO A 47 -4.29 16.17 -2.78
C PRO A 47 -5.03 15.65 -4.01
N LEU A 48 -5.71 14.51 -3.86
CA LEU A 48 -6.58 13.97 -4.91
C LEU A 48 -8.03 14.25 -4.60
N MET A 49 -8.82 14.46 -5.66
CA MET A 49 -10.27 14.54 -5.61
C MET A 49 -10.89 13.61 -6.65
N TYR A 50 -12.02 13.00 -6.30
CA TYR A 50 -12.88 12.24 -7.20
C TYR A 50 -14.30 12.78 -7.09
N SER A 51 -14.84 13.30 -8.18
CA SER A 51 -16.23 13.75 -8.27
C SER A 51 -17.07 12.67 -8.93
N THR A 52 -18.17 12.24 -8.30
CA THR A 52 -19.02 11.18 -8.88
C THR A 52 -19.70 11.64 -10.15
N LYS A 53 -20.14 12.92 -10.21
CA LYS A 53 -20.69 13.51 -11.42
C LYS A 53 -19.66 13.64 -12.53
N LYS A 54 -18.46 14.14 -12.23
CA LYS A 54 -17.39 14.27 -13.24
C LYS A 54 -16.97 12.93 -13.82
N ALA A 55 -16.88 11.90 -12.98
CA ALA A 55 -16.60 10.55 -13.44
C ALA A 55 -17.71 10.01 -14.36
N LYS A 56 -18.98 10.26 -14.02
CA LYS A 56 -20.12 9.79 -14.81
C LYS A 56 -20.30 10.55 -16.13
N MET A 57 -20.11 11.86 -16.12
CA MET A 57 -20.40 12.74 -17.26
C MET A 57 -19.21 12.87 -18.21
N ASP A 58 -18.00 12.99 -17.65
CA ASP A 58 -16.79 13.32 -18.42
C ASP A 58 -15.80 12.14 -18.48
N GLY A 59 -16.06 11.04 -17.76
CA GLY A 59 -15.14 9.90 -17.66
C GLY A 59 -13.88 10.19 -16.84
N VAL A 60 -13.85 11.30 -16.09
CA VAL A 60 -12.66 11.72 -15.32
C VAL A 60 -12.72 11.17 -13.90
N GLY A 61 -11.81 10.25 -13.58
CA GLY A 61 -11.65 9.68 -12.24
C GLY A 61 -10.88 10.57 -11.26
N TRP A 62 -10.01 9.96 -10.46
CA TRP A 62 -9.19 10.67 -9.48
C TRP A 62 -8.25 11.68 -10.17
N ALA A 63 -8.27 12.92 -9.73
CA ALA A 63 -7.42 13.99 -10.25
C ALA A 63 -6.70 14.74 -9.12
N ARG A 64 -5.47 15.20 -9.40
CA ARG A 64 -4.72 16.07 -8.49
C ARG A 64 -5.33 17.47 -8.52
N ILE A 65 -5.67 18.00 -7.35
CA ILE A 65 -6.36 19.28 -7.21
C ILE A 65 -5.71 20.13 -6.13
N GLY A 66 -6.13 21.39 -6.05
CA GLY A 66 -5.74 22.27 -4.97
C GLY A 66 -4.85 23.40 -5.45
N GLU A 67 -5.10 24.55 -4.87
CA GLU A 67 -4.35 25.79 -4.93
C GLU A 67 -3.90 26.13 -3.51
N ASP A 68 -2.90 27.01 -3.40
CA ASP A 68 -2.37 27.48 -2.11
C ASP A 68 -2.02 26.33 -1.15
N VAL A 69 -1.52 25.22 -1.70
CA VAL A 69 -1.22 24.03 -0.92
C VAL A 69 -0.02 24.31 -0.02
N CYS A 70 -0.21 24.26 1.29
CA CYS A 70 0.85 24.47 2.26
C CYS A 70 0.82 23.43 3.38
N TYR A 71 2.00 23.07 3.88
CA TYR A 71 2.17 22.12 4.96
C TYR A 71 3.09 22.69 6.04
N TYR A 72 2.54 23.00 7.20
CA TYR A 72 3.24 23.76 8.24
C TYR A 72 2.93 23.24 9.65
N GLN A 73 3.84 23.49 10.60
CA GLN A 73 3.66 23.13 12.00
C GLN A 73 2.57 24.00 12.63
N ASN A 74 1.72 23.42 13.48
CA ASN A 74 0.71 24.15 14.24
C ASN A 74 0.98 24.12 15.76
N SER A 75 0.10 24.73 16.54
CA SER A 75 0.22 24.85 18.01
C SER A 75 -0.30 23.63 18.79
N VAL A 76 -0.83 22.61 18.11
CA VAL A 76 -1.38 21.41 18.77
C VAL A 76 -0.26 20.47 19.18
N LYS A 77 -0.12 20.22 20.49
CA LYS A 77 0.88 19.29 21.02
C LYS A 77 0.52 17.84 20.72
N ARG A 78 1.53 17.00 20.50
CA ARG A 78 1.38 15.54 20.38
C ARG A 78 1.00 14.94 21.73
N LYS A 79 0.12 13.94 21.73
CA LYS A 79 -0.36 13.28 22.97
C LYS A 79 0.70 12.37 23.61
N ALA A 80 1.47 11.63 22.82
CA ALA A 80 2.36 10.57 23.32
C ALA A 80 3.86 10.86 23.12
N MET A 81 4.24 11.98 22.50
CA MET A 81 5.62 12.32 22.17
C MET A 81 5.85 13.83 22.27
N THR A 82 7.11 14.26 22.34
CA THR A 82 7.47 15.67 22.30
C THR A 82 7.22 16.27 20.92
N GLY A 83 6.89 17.57 20.87
CA GLY A 83 6.67 18.32 19.65
C GLY A 83 5.19 18.54 19.30
N PHE A 84 4.98 19.12 18.12
CA PHE A 84 3.67 19.59 17.66
C PHE A 84 3.20 18.83 16.41
N LEU A 85 1.91 18.95 16.12
CA LEU A 85 1.29 18.45 14.91
C LEU A 85 1.44 19.46 13.76
N TYR A 86 1.08 19.00 12.57
CA TYR A 86 1.22 19.76 11.33
C TYR A 86 -0.13 19.85 10.62
N THR A 87 -0.32 20.97 9.92
CA THR A 87 -1.51 21.26 9.12
C THR A 87 -1.18 21.20 7.64
N LEU A 88 -1.97 20.43 6.89
CA LEU A 88 -2.10 20.60 5.44
C LEU A 88 -3.27 21.55 5.20
N SER A 89 -3.02 22.67 4.52
CA SER A 89 -4.06 23.57 4.02
C SER A 89 -4.05 23.60 2.50
N PHE A 90 -5.22 23.60 1.87
CA PHE A 90 -5.37 23.73 0.43
C PHE A 90 -6.75 24.27 0.08
N SER A 91 -6.79 25.10 -0.96
CA SER A 91 -8.02 25.68 -1.51
C SER A 91 -8.41 24.99 -2.82
N PHE A 92 -9.70 24.88 -3.12
CA PHE A 92 -10.18 24.25 -4.34
C PHE A 92 -11.62 24.70 -4.65
N GLU A 93 -12.06 24.45 -5.88
CA GLU A 93 -13.44 24.64 -6.30
C GLU A 93 -14.05 23.29 -6.67
N LEU A 94 -15.34 23.13 -6.36
CA LEU A 94 -16.08 21.92 -6.67
C LEU A 94 -16.76 22.08 -8.04
N PRO A 95 -16.69 21.07 -8.92
CA PRO A 95 -17.14 21.23 -10.31
C PRO A 95 -18.66 21.25 -10.47
N TYR A 96 -19.43 20.73 -9.51
CA TYR A 96 -20.88 20.59 -9.62
C TYR A 96 -21.58 20.82 -8.28
N ASP A 97 -22.79 21.38 -8.34
CA ASP A 97 -23.78 21.33 -7.25
C ASP A 97 -24.27 19.90 -6.99
N ASN A 98 -24.63 19.59 -5.75
CA ASN A 98 -25.28 18.33 -5.34
C ASN A 98 -24.55 17.08 -5.83
N ASP A 99 -23.24 17.05 -5.69
CA ASP A 99 -22.36 15.93 -6.00
C ASP A 99 -21.89 15.23 -4.72
N ASP A 100 -21.42 14.01 -4.88
CA ASP A 100 -20.59 13.30 -3.90
C ASP A 100 -19.14 13.38 -4.37
N VAL A 101 -18.30 14.04 -3.56
CA VAL A 101 -16.90 14.29 -3.88
C VAL A 101 -16.02 13.71 -2.80
N TYR A 102 -15.03 12.91 -3.21
CA TYR A 102 -14.10 12.26 -2.32
C TYR A 102 -12.73 12.93 -2.40
N PHE A 103 -12.04 13.01 -1.27
CA PHE A 103 -10.67 13.51 -1.18
C PHE A 103 -9.77 12.45 -0.58
N CYS A 104 -8.55 12.29 -1.12
CA CYS A 104 -7.57 11.36 -0.56
C CYS A 104 -6.12 11.83 -0.69
N TYR A 105 -5.25 11.25 0.14
CA TYR A 105 -3.81 11.54 0.16
C TYR A 105 -3.10 11.08 -1.13
N PHE A 106 -3.36 9.85 -1.56
CA PHE A 106 -2.82 9.24 -2.77
C PHE A 106 -3.87 8.32 -3.37
N TYR A 107 -3.69 7.93 -4.64
CA TYR A 107 -4.66 7.08 -5.34
C TYR A 107 -4.98 5.87 -4.47
N PRO A 108 -6.25 5.66 -4.10
CA PRO A 108 -6.60 4.58 -3.21
C PRO A 108 -6.40 3.26 -3.94
N TYR A 109 -5.97 2.27 -3.17
CA TYR A 109 -5.90 0.88 -3.61
C TYR A 109 -6.44 0.06 -2.45
N THR A 110 -7.62 -0.50 -2.60
CA THR A 110 -8.32 -1.19 -1.52
C THR A 110 -7.85 -2.64 -1.39
N TYR A 111 -8.17 -3.27 -0.26
CA TYR A 111 -7.94 -4.70 -0.10
C TYR A 111 -8.77 -5.52 -1.12
N ARG A 112 -9.97 -5.04 -1.47
CA ARG A 112 -10.81 -5.65 -2.50
C ARG A 112 -10.15 -5.56 -3.88
N ASP A 113 -9.58 -4.41 -4.24
CA ASP A 113 -8.88 -4.23 -5.52
C ASP A 113 -7.77 -5.29 -5.68
N SER A 114 -7.02 -5.55 -4.60
CA SER A 114 -6.01 -6.62 -4.57
C SER A 114 -6.61 -8.00 -4.80
N LYS A 115 -7.71 -8.33 -4.13
CA LYS A 115 -8.36 -9.65 -4.25
C LYS A 115 -8.90 -9.87 -5.66
N GLU A 116 -9.60 -8.89 -6.19
CA GLU A 116 -10.14 -8.93 -7.55
C GLU A 116 -9.02 -9.01 -8.59
N HIS A 117 -7.92 -8.27 -8.40
CA HIS A 117 -6.73 -8.38 -9.25
C HIS A 117 -6.17 -9.81 -9.24
N LEU A 118 -5.93 -10.37 -8.06
CA LEU A 118 -5.41 -11.72 -7.90
C LEU A 118 -6.35 -12.77 -8.49
N GLU A 119 -7.66 -12.61 -8.35
CA GLU A 119 -8.66 -13.49 -8.99
C GLU A 119 -8.57 -13.45 -10.52
N ARG A 120 -8.34 -12.27 -11.11
CA ARG A 120 -8.17 -12.13 -12.56
C ARG A 120 -6.90 -12.80 -13.07
N ILE A 121 -5.77 -12.67 -12.35
CA ILE A 121 -4.47 -13.14 -12.86
C ILE A 121 -4.15 -14.59 -12.46
N CYS A 122 -4.74 -15.12 -11.38
CA CYS A 122 -4.49 -16.49 -10.90
C CYS A 122 -5.32 -17.54 -11.65
N VAL A 123 -5.34 -17.47 -12.99
CA VAL A 123 -6.11 -18.37 -13.85
C VAL A 123 -5.27 -19.48 -14.48
N ASP A 124 -4.00 -19.20 -14.79
CA ASP A 124 -3.08 -20.17 -15.41
C ASP A 124 -2.20 -20.85 -14.35
N SER A 125 -2.64 -22.03 -13.89
CA SER A 125 -1.93 -22.83 -12.89
C SER A 125 -0.53 -23.30 -13.33
N LYS A 126 -0.21 -23.16 -14.62
CA LYS A 126 1.13 -23.41 -15.18
C LYS A 126 2.13 -22.30 -14.85
N LYS A 127 1.65 -21.10 -14.50
CA LYS A 127 2.50 -19.92 -14.23
C LYS A 127 2.37 -19.40 -12.81
N ILE A 128 1.18 -19.48 -12.22
CA ILE A 128 0.86 -18.80 -10.97
C ILE A 128 0.00 -19.68 -10.06
N ARG A 129 0.29 -19.64 -8.76
CA ARG A 129 -0.52 -20.26 -7.71
C ARG A 129 -0.73 -19.27 -6.56
N LYS A 130 -1.96 -19.20 -6.05
CA LYS A 130 -2.32 -18.42 -4.85
C LYS A 130 -2.54 -19.37 -3.68
N THR A 131 -1.97 -19.04 -2.53
CA THR A 131 -2.25 -19.70 -1.25
C THR A 131 -2.46 -18.65 -0.17
N GLU A 132 -3.16 -19.01 0.90
CA GLU A 132 -3.21 -18.19 2.11
C GLU A 132 -1.97 -18.48 2.95
N LEU A 133 -1.19 -17.45 3.29
CA LEU A 133 -0.03 -17.59 4.17
C LEU A 133 -0.46 -17.69 5.63
N CYS A 134 -1.37 -16.79 6.04
CA CYS A 134 -2.01 -16.78 7.34
C CYS A 134 -3.22 -15.85 7.33
N LYS A 135 -3.90 -15.77 8.48
CA LYS A 135 -4.86 -14.72 8.79
C LYS A 135 -4.19 -13.59 9.58
N SER A 136 -4.64 -12.36 9.36
CA SER A 136 -4.30 -11.20 10.18
C SER A 136 -5.11 -11.18 11.48
N LEU A 137 -4.96 -10.14 12.31
CA LEU A 137 -5.66 -10.02 13.59
C LEU A 137 -7.19 -9.87 13.44
N ALA A 138 -7.65 -9.28 12.33
CA ALA A 138 -9.07 -9.22 11.97
C ALA A 138 -9.50 -10.29 10.98
N GLU A 139 -8.77 -11.42 10.91
CA GLU A 139 -9.12 -12.58 10.09
C GLU A 139 -9.11 -12.31 8.57
N ASN A 140 -8.44 -11.24 8.12
CA ASN A 140 -8.19 -11.03 6.70
C ASN A 140 -7.09 -11.96 6.20
N SER A 141 -7.35 -12.62 5.07
CA SER A 141 -6.38 -13.49 4.39
C SER A 141 -5.16 -12.72 3.90
N LEU A 142 -3.98 -13.12 4.40
CA LEU A 142 -2.70 -12.70 3.86
C LEU A 142 -2.31 -13.61 2.70
N ASP A 143 -2.47 -13.15 1.46
CA ASP A 143 -2.19 -13.97 0.29
C ASP A 143 -0.69 -14.09 0.03
N LEU A 144 -0.25 -15.31 -0.30
CA LEU A 144 1.05 -15.61 -0.87
C LEU A 144 0.87 -16.09 -2.31
N ILE A 145 1.49 -15.37 -3.24
CA ILE A 145 1.50 -15.67 -4.66
C ILE A 145 2.83 -16.33 -5.00
N ILE A 146 2.75 -17.48 -5.66
CA ILE A 146 3.91 -18.24 -6.12
C ILE A 146 3.90 -18.24 -7.65
N ILE A 147 4.92 -17.66 -8.28
CA ILE A 147 5.06 -17.59 -9.74
C ILE A 147 6.35 -18.28 -10.17
N THR A 148 6.24 -19.22 -11.10
CA THR A 148 7.36 -19.90 -11.76
C THR A 148 6.83 -20.65 -12.99
N ASN A 149 7.69 -21.24 -13.81
CA ASN A 149 7.22 -22.16 -14.84
C ASN A 149 6.94 -23.54 -14.20
N PHE A 150 5.66 -23.84 -13.91
CA PHE A 150 5.23 -25.10 -13.32
C PHE A 150 5.13 -26.26 -14.33
N GLU A 151 5.36 -26.03 -15.62
CA GLU A 151 5.46 -27.10 -16.63
C GLU A 151 6.85 -27.76 -16.64
N SER A 152 7.83 -27.17 -15.96
CA SER A 152 9.15 -27.78 -15.79
C SER A 152 9.11 -28.98 -14.83
N SER A 153 10.11 -29.86 -14.90
CA SER A 153 10.19 -31.00 -14.00
C SER A 153 10.34 -30.54 -12.53
N GLU A 154 9.92 -31.37 -11.59
CA GLU A 154 10.08 -31.08 -10.16
C GLU A 154 11.54 -30.85 -9.77
N LEU A 155 12.47 -31.60 -10.40
CA LEU A 155 13.91 -31.45 -10.21
C LEU A 155 14.41 -30.09 -10.70
N ASP A 156 13.95 -29.62 -11.87
CA ASP A 156 14.33 -28.31 -12.39
C ASP A 156 13.80 -27.18 -11.50
N ILE A 157 12.54 -27.28 -11.06
CA ILE A 157 11.93 -26.29 -10.16
C ILE A 157 12.65 -26.26 -8.80
N ALA A 158 13.08 -27.41 -8.28
CA ALA A 158 13.80 -27.51 -7.01
C ALA A 158 15.16 -26.80 -7.03
N GLN A 159 15.83 -26.75 -8.18
CA GLN A 159 17.12 -26.08 -8.35
C GLN A 159 17.03 -24.55 -8.50
N ARG A 160 15.85 -24.01 -8.80
CA ARG A 160 15.64 -22.57 -8.96
C ARG A 160 15.83 -21.83 -7.63
N GLU A 161 16.50 -20.69 -7.67
CA GLU A 161 16.57 -19.78 -6.52
C GLU A 161 15.23 -19.05 -6.32
N ALA A 162 14.97 -18.59 -5.10
CA ALA A 162 13.78 -17.81 -4.78
C ALA A 162 14.02 -16.30 -4.90
N VAL A 163 13.01 -15.59 -5.41
CA VAL A 163 12.89 -14.13 -5.28
C VAL A 163 11.67 -13.84 -4.42
N ILE A 164 11.87 -13.13 -3.31
CA ILE A 164 10.78 -12.79 -2.39
C ILE A 164 10.45 -11.31 -2.53
N ILE A 165 9.16 -10.99 -2.64
CA ILE A 165 8.68 -9.61 -2.74
C ILE A 165 7.56 -9.40 -1.72
N THR A 166 7.66 -8.35 -0.91
CA THR A 166 6.57 -7.91 -0.02
C THR A 166 6.15 -6.51 -0.40
N GLY A 167 4.83 -6.29 -0.45
CA GLY A 167 4.26 -4.97 -0.66
C GLY A 167 3.52 -4.48 0.58
N ARG A 168 3.57 -3.17 0.80
CA ARG A 168 2.55 -2.46 1.59
C ARG A 168 2.42 -2.93 3.04
N VAL A 169 3.57 -3.05 3.71
CA VAL A 169 3.63 -3.23 5.17
C VAL A 169 3.11 -2.00 5.92
N HIS A 170 3.34 -0.80 5.39
CA HIS A 170 2.67 0.42 5.82
C HIS A 170 1.40 0.64 4.99
N PRO A 171 0.20 0.63 5.59
CA PRO A 171 -1.04 0.60 4.82
C PRO A 171 -1.32 1.79 3.92
N GLY A 172 -0.92 3.00 4.37
CA GLY A 172 -1.16 4.26 3.65
C GLY A 172 -0.22 4.50 2.47
N GLU A 173 0.70 3.58 2.20
CA GLU A 173 1.65 3.65 1.08
C GLU A 173 1.08 2.91 -0.15
N THR A 174 -0.06 3.38 -0.65
CA THR A 174 -0.82 2.71 -1.73
C THR A 174 -0.04 2.54 -3.03
N CYS A 175 0.94 3.40 -3.32
CA CYS A 175 1.82 3.26 -4.48
C CYS A 175 2.57 1.91 -4.50
N ALA A 176 2.85 1.31 -3.33
CA ALA A 176 3.44 -0.01 -3.26
C ALA A 176 2.54 -1.10 -3.86
N SER A 177 1.21 -1.01 -3.67
CA SER A 177 0.28 -1.96 -4.29
C SER A 177 0.24 -1.84 -5.81
N PHE A 178 0.20 -0.62 -6.35
CA PHE A 178 0.26 -0.41 -7.81
C PHE A 178 1.57 -0.94 -8.41
N ALA A 179 2.69 -0.74 -7.72
CA ALA A 179 3.98 -1.27 -8.17
C ALA A 179 4.00 -2.81 -8.17
N VAL A 180 3.52 -3.44 -7.09
CA VAL A 180 3.45 -4.91 -7.00
C VAL A 180 2.43 -5.50 -7.96
N GLU A 181 1.30 -4.84 -8.20
CA GLU A 181 0.33 -5.21 -9.23
C GLU A 181 0.99 -5.28 -10.62
N GLY A 182 1.70 -4.22 -11.03
CA GLY A 182 2.43 -4.23 -12.30
C GLY A 182 3.54 -5.30 -12.38
N MET A 183 4.23 -5.58 -11.26
CA MET A 183 5.20 -6.68 -11.21
C MET A 183 4.52 -8.04 -11.41
N LEU A 184 3.37 -8.27 -10.78
CA LEU A 184 2.60 -9.50 -10.93
C LEU A 184 2.14 -9.67 -12.38
N ASP A 185 1.54 -8.64 -12.98
CA ASP A 185 1.07 -8.64 -14.36
C ASP A 185 2.19 -8.98 -15.34
N PHE A 186 3.35 -8.33 -15.18
CA PHE A 186 4.54 -8.63 -15.97
C PHE A 186 4.99 -10.08 -15.78
N LEU A 187 5.10 -10.54 -14.53
CA LEU A 187 5.60 -11.88 -14.21
C LEU A 187 4.66 -13.02 -14.66
N VAL A 188 3.38 -12.78 -14.92
CA VAL A 188 2.46 -13.79 -15.48
C VAL A 188 2.26 -13.66 -17.00
N SER A 189 2.66 -12.54 -17.59
CA SER A 189 2.53 -12.27 -19.02
C SER A 189 3.31 -13.24 -19.92
N ASP A 190 3.03 -13.19 -21.22
CA ASP A 190 3.74 -13.95 -22.25
C ASP A 190 5.00 -13.26 -22.80
N HIS A 191 5.43 -12.15 -22.18
CA HIS A 191 6.72 -11.53 -22.49
C HIS A 191 7.86 -12.55 -22.33
N GLU A 192 8.82 -12.49 -23.25
CA GLU A 192 9.92 -13.47 -23.30
C GLU A 192 10.80 -13.34 -22.06
N GLU A 193 11.05 -12.12 -21.60
CA GLU A 193 11.77 -11.83 -20.37
C GLU A 193 11.04 -12.42 -19.15
N ALA A 194 9.71 -12.33 -19.10
CA ALA A 194 8.92 -12.91 -18.03
C ALA A 194 8.99 -14.45 -18.03
N LYS A 195 8.99 -15.09 -19.21
CA LYS A 195 9.22 -16.54 -19.36
C LYS A 195 10.61 -16.94 -18.87
N GLN A 196 11.65 -16.20 -19.27
CA GLN A 196 13.02 -16.44 -18.82
C GLN A 196 13.14 -16.32 -17.29
N LEU A 197 12.53 -15.31 -16.70
CA LEU A 197 12.48 -15.15 -15.24
C LEU A 197 11.76 -16.32 -14.57
N ARG A 198 10.60 -16.75 -15.08
CA ARG A 198 9.86 -17.92 -14.58
C ARG A 198 10.63 -19.23 -14.72
N ASN A 199 11.47 -19.36 -15.73
CA ASN A 199 12.35 -20.52 -15.93
C ASN A 199 13.57 -20.53 -15.01
N LYS A 200 13.95 -19.38 -14.44
CA LYS A 200 15.13 -19.22 -13.59
C LYS A 200 14.82 -19.15 -12.10
N TYR A 201 13.67 -18.58 -11.73
CA TYR A 201 13.34 -18.27 -10.35
C TYR A 201 11.98 -18.82 -9.93
N VAL A 202 11.83 -19.03 -8.62
CA VAL A 202 10.53 -19.15 -7.96
C VAL A 202 10.25 -17.84 -7.23
N PHE A 203 9.28 -17.08 -7.72
CA PHE A 203 8.83 -15.86 -7.05
C PHE A 203 7.84 -16.20 -5.94
N LYS A 204 8.02 -15.56 -4.78
CA LYS A 204 7.10 -15.62 -3.63
C LYS A 204 6.72 -14.20 -3.24
N ILE A 205 5.48 -13.81 -3.51
CA ILE A 205 5.04 -12.41 -3.46
C ILE A 205 3.89 -12.30 -2.47
N ILE A 206 4.00 -11.37 -1.51
CA ILE A 206 2.91 -10.98 -0.60
C ILE A 206 2.48 -9.57 -0.99
N PRO A 207 1.36 -9.39 -1.74
CA PRO A 207 1.01 -8.08 -2.31
C PRO A 207 0.65 -7.01 -1.27
N ILE A 208 -0.01 -7.43 -0.19
CA ILE A 208 -0.37 -6.57 0.93
C ILE A 208 0.04 -7.28 2.22
N LEU A 209 1.13 -6.82 2.85
CA LEU A 209 1.64 -7.41 4.09
C LEU A 209 0.81 -7.00 5.32
N ASN A 210 0.05 -5.89 5.26
CA ASN A 210 -0.76 -5.37 6.35
C ASN A 210 -2.23 -5.15 5.93
N PRO A 211 -3.00 -6.23 5.67
CA PRO A 211 -4.36 -6.11 5.14
C PRO A 211 -5.30 -5.39 6.10
N ASP A 212 -5.18 -5.63 7.42
CA ASP A 212 -6.07 -4.99 8.39
C ASP A 212 -5.90 -3.48 8.42
N GLY A 213 -4.65 -3.02 8.47
CA GLY A 213 -4.35 -1.59 8.43
C GLY A 213 -4.85 -0.94 7.14
N VAL A 214 -4.86 -1.67 6.01
CA VAL A 214 -5.40 -1.17 4.74
C VAL A 214 -6.91 -1.01 4.82
N VAL A 215 -7.61 -2.03 5.35
CA VAL A 215 -9.08 -2.02 5.47
C VAL A 215 -9.56 -0.86 6.35
N ILE A 216 -8.90 -0.59 7.47
CA ILE A 216 -9.34 0.46 8.40
C ILE A 216 -8.79 1.86 8.06
N GLY A 217 -7.96 1.99 7.02
CA GLY A 217 -7.39 3.27 6.61
C GLY A 217 -6.31 3.82 7.55
N ASN A 218 -5.51 2.95 8.16
CA ASN A 218 -4.29 3.37 8.85
C ASN A 218 -3.25 3.90 7.85
N TYR A 219 -2.26 4.64 8.34
CA TYR A 219 -1.11 5.06 7.57
C TYR A 219 0.09 4.12 7.70
N ARG A 220 0.44 3.73 8.93
CA ARG A 220 1.70 3.05 9.28
C ARG A 220 1.50 1.74 10.03
N CYS A 221 0.58 1.69 10.98
CA CYS A 221 0.48 0.59 11.93
C CYS A 221 -0.55 -0.48 11.52
N SER A 222 -0.36 -1.72 12.00
CA SER A 222 -1.42 -2.75 12.01
C SER A 222 -2.41 -2.53 13.17
N LEU A 223 -3.37 -3.44 13.35
CA LEU A 223 -4.32 -3.40 14.47
C LEU A 223 -3.70 -3.55 15.85
N SER A 224 -2.46 -4.07 15.94
CA SER A 224 -1.72 -4.10 17.19
C SER A 224 -1.22 -2.72 17.63
N GLY A 225 -1.45 -1.66 16.82
CA GLY A 225 -0.97 -0.30 17.07
C GLY A 225 0.53 -0.10 16.83
N GLN A 226 1.21 -1.10 16.26
CA GLN A 226 2.66 -1.06 16.04
C GLN A 226 3.02 -1.08 14.56
N ASP A 227 4.21 -0.53 14.27
CA ASP A 227 4.84 -0.59 12.96
C ASP A 227 5.36 -2.01 12.72
N LEU A 228 4.72 -2.74 11.79
CA LEU A 228 5.10 -4.11 11.43
C LEU A 228 6.53 -4.21 10.90
N ASN A 229 7.04 -3.16 10.24
CA ASN A 229 8.41 -3.14 9.74
C ASN A 229 9.46 -2.89 10.84
N ARG A 230 9.06 -2.94 12.12
CA ARG A 230 9.94 -2.97 13.29
C ARG A 230 9.83 -4.27 14.09
N GLN A 231 8.99 -5.21 13.66
CA GLN A 231 8.70 -6.44 14.41
C GLN A 231 9.46 -7.68 13.91
N TRP A 232 10.35 -7.54 12.93
CA TRP A 232 11.07 -8.66 12.32
C TRP A 232 11.92 -9.49 13.28
N ILE A 233 12.37 -8.96 14.41
CA ILE A 233 13.16 -9.73 15.40
C ILE A 233 12.22 -10.57 16.29
N GLY A 234 11.30 -9.91 17.01
CA GLY A 234 10.47 -10.50 18.07
C GLY A 234 9.02 -10.81 17.71
N ALA A 235 8.65 -10.88 16.43
CA ALA A 235 7.26 -11.17 16.03
C ALA A 235 6.75 -12.51 16.61
N THR A 236 5.51 -12.51 17.11
CA THR A 236 4.77 -13.69 17.57
C THR A 236 3.54 -13.89 16.71
N SER A 237 3.07 -15.12 16.56
CA SER A 237 1.86 -15.43 15.78
C SER A 237 0.59 -14.76 16.32
N ARG A 238 0.55 -14.45 17.63
CA ARG A 238 -0.63 -13.85 18.28
C ARG A 238 -0.73 -12.34 18.08
N LEU A 239 0.39 -11.62 18.05
CA LEU A 239 0.38 -10.15 17.96
C LEU A 239 0.76 -9.63 16.57
N PHE A 240 1.59 -10.38 15.85
CA PHE A 240 2.13 -9.99 14.55
C PHE A 240 2.11 -11.19 13.60
N PRO A 241 0.94 -11.83 13.37
CA PRO A 241 0.83 -13.02 12.53
C PRO A 241 1.46 -12.79 11.15
N GLU A 242 1.28 -11.61 10.57
CA GLU A 242 1.77 -11.28 9.22
C GLU A 242 3.30 -11.39 9.14
N ILE A 243 4.01 -10.81 10.11
CA ILE A 243 5.47 -10.87 10.17
C ILE A 243 5.94 -12.25 10.61
N TYR A 244 5.26 -12.87 11.58
CA TYR A 244 5.63 -14.20 12.07
C TYR A 244 5.59 -15.23 10.95
N TYR A 245 4.46 -15.36 10.25
CA TYR A 245 4.30 -16.35 9.19
C TYR A 245 5.10 -16.01 7.94
N THR A 246 5.33 -14.73 7.64
CA THR A 246 6.30 -14.33 6.61
C THR A 246 7.70 -14.84 6.96
N LYS A 247 8.20 -14.66 8.19
CA LYS A 247 9.49 -15.23 8.62
C LYS A 247 9.53 -16.76 8.51
N GLN A 248 8.44 -17.45 8.85
CA GLN A 248 8.38 -18.90 8.67
C GLN A 248 8.44 -19.30 7.20
N MET A 249 7.79 -18.54 6.31
CA MET A 249 7.89 -18.73 4.86
C MET A 249 9.33 -18.54 4.37
N PHE A 250 10.07 -17.53 4.87
CA PHE A 250 11.49 -17.36 4.57
C PHE A 250 12.32 -18.56 5.01
N LYS A 251 12.15 -19.04 6.25
CA LYS A 251 12.87 -20.21 6.80
C LYS A 251 12.63 -21.47 5.95
N LYS A 252 11.36 -21.80 5.68
CA LYS A 252 10.99 -22.93 4.82
C LYS A 252 11.52 -22.80 3.40
N THR A 253 11.64 -21.57 2.89
CA THR A 253 12.26 -21.33 1.59
C THR A 253 13.76 -21.66 1.65
N LEU A 254 14.47 -21.16 2.66
CA LEU A 254 15.90 -21.43 2.85
C LEU A 254 16.24 -22.90 3.10
N GLU A 255 15.33 -23.66 3.71
CA GLU A 255 15.47 -25.12 3.88
C GLU A 255 15.45 -25.88 2.54
N SER A 256 14.83 -25.30 1.51
CA SER A 256 14.61 -25.98 0.21
C SER A 256 15.38 -25.36 -0.96
N ARG A 257 15.75 -24.08 -0.89
CA ARG A 257 16.48 -23.34 -1.94
C ARG A 257 17.09 -22.05 -1.42
N LYS A 258 18.10 -21.55 -2.13
CA LYS A 258 18.68 -20.23 -1.84
C LYS A 258 17.70 -19.11 -2.19
N ILE A 259 17.66 -18.05 -1.37
CA ILE A 259 16.99 -16.80 -1.71
C ILE A 259 18.00 -15.92 -2.46
N PHE A 260 17.72 -15.64 -3.72
CA PHE A 260 18.54 -14.77 -4.58
C PHE A 260 18.36 -13.29 -4.19
N MET A 261 17.12 -12.88 -3.94
CA MET A 261 16.77 -11.49 -3.68
C MET A 261 15.51 -11.38 -2.81
N TYR A 262 15.50 -10.38 -1.93
CA TYR A 262 14.32 -9.92 -1.22
C TYR A 262 14.08 -8.44 -1.55
N ILE A 263 12.83 -8.09 -1.90
CA ILE A 263 12.40 -6.74 -2.22
C ILE A 263 11.23 -6.37 -1.31
N ASP A 264 11.39 -5.30 -0.53
CA ASP A 264 10.32 -4.72 0.30
C ASP A 264 9.86 -3.40 -0.33
N VAL A 265 8.64 -3.36 -0.88
CA VAL A 265 8.11 -2.24 -1.67
C VAL A 265 7.35 -1.27 -0.77
N HIS A 266 7.81 -0.02 -0.74
CA HIS A 266 7.30 1.08 0.11
C HIS A 266 6.98 2.33 -0.68
N GLY A 267 6.25 3.24 -0.03
CA GLY A 267 6.07 4.63 -0.47
C GLY A 267 6.85 5.59 0.43
N HIS A 268 7.31 6.73 -0.13
CA HIS A 268 8.03 7.73 0.66
C HIS A 268 7.32 9.09 0.63
N SER A 269 6.96 9.61 1.81
CA SER A 269 6.15 10.85 1.92
C SER A 269 6.97 12.15 1.87
N ARG A 270 8.30 12.07 1.68
CA ARG A 270 9.22 13.24 1.77
C ARG A 270 10.29 13.32 0.67
N LYS A 271 10.43 12.29 -0.16
CA LYS A 271 11.48 12.22 -1.20
C LYS A 271 10.79 11.96 -2.53
N ARG A 272 11.25 12.66 -3.57
CA ARG A 272 10.80 12.46 -4.94
C ARG A 272 11.53 11.28 -5.58
N ASN A 273 10.97 10.78 -6.68
CA ASN A 273 11.51 9.70 -7.51
C ASN A 273 11.49 8.31 -6.84
N ALA A 274 11.86 7.30 -7.63
CA ALA A 274 12.10 5.95 -7.16
C ALA A 274 13.57 5.78 -6.75
N PHE A 275 13.81 5.09 -5.63
CA PHE A 275 15.14 4.82 -5.11
C PHE A 275 15.12 3.52 -4.29
N MET A 276 16.30 2.97 -4.02
CA MET A 276 16.48 1.74 -3.27
C MET A 276 17.37 1.99 -2.05
N TYR A 277 17.09 1.30 -0.95
CA TYR A 277 17.99 1.15 0.19
C TYR A 277 18.47 -0.29 0.22
N GLY A 278 19.78 -0.50 0.17
CA GLY A 278 20.40 -1.82 0.22
C GLY A 278 20.96 -2.15 1.60
N CYS A 279 21.31 -3.42 1.80
CA CYS A 279 22.05 -3.96 2.94
C CYS A 279 23.28 -4.72 2.48
#